data_AF-A0A7S2JUI4-F1
#
_entry.id   AF-A0A7S2JUI4-F1
#
_cell.length_a   1.000
_cell.length_b   1.000
_cell.length_c   1.000
_cell.angle_alpha   90.00
_cell.angle_beta   90.00
_cell.angle_gamma   90.00
#
_symmetry.space_group_name_H-M   'P 1'
#
loop_
_entity.id
_entity.type
_entity.pdbx_description
1 polymer ?
#
loop_
_entity_poly.entity_id
_entity_poly.type
_entity_poly.pdbx_seq_one_letter_code
_entity_poly.pdbx_strand_id
1 'polypeptide(L)'
;ILKNPDQQPQAQPIKRAPTYEERCNAGRPKNTQQNSTPQNTKKPFVPRTAADFDDGGAFPEIHVAQYPRHMGNPHRKNASIQETGTASLKTNLLNVEINEKGQVNYDAVVTGGTNTNSKVYTRHTDIVPLANQKKNAQNEDTSDIALPTAEEAKLASERTQNALQALISTKVQSAKPTGSAILQANTSSNTTNTTQFISYKADPNAPGYNANCNRRVIQMVQAKVDPMMPPKFKHKKVPRGPADDPVPILHSKPAKLTKEEQDKWKVPACISNWKNTRGYTIPLDKRLAADGRNLMEHSINSNFANLAESLYVAERQAREEVNMRAKVRGKLAEQEASKREEELRQLAMQARMERGNVPVTVTAKDTLADDQKDIDRARPSRNANDTDDANDDNNDDSRRSNTEDSVAMQQRERLRMERKRQHERDLRMENSSSALQSKKAARLEDERDVSEKIALGQHTGTGGGGVDQRLYSQEGGAGMDSGFGADDEYNAYSKPLFENVAGSIYKPSAGAGGGQSRGPVQFEKGN
;
A
#
# COMPACT_ATOMS: atom_id res chain seq x y z
N ILE A 1 -60.49 26.04 6.20
CA ILE A 1 -61.33 27.20 5.82
C ILE A 1 -62.22 26.72 4.67
N LEU A 2 -63.47 26.38 5.00
CA LEU A 2 -64.45 25.79 4.08
C LEU A 2 -64.83 26.81 3.00
N LYS A 3 -64.66 26.46 1.72
CA LYS A 3 -65.21 27.19 0.58
C LYS A 3 -66.34 26.37 -0.04
N ASN A 4 -67.46 27.05 -0.27
CA ASN A 4 -68.75 26.56 -0.75
C ASN A 4 -68.68 25.65 -1.99
N PRO A 5 -69.52 24.61 -2.09
CA PRO A 5 -69.50 23.65 -3.20
C PRO A 5 -70.34 24.04 -4.44
N ASP A 6 -70.96 25.23 -4.51
CA ASP A 6 -71.86 25.61 -5.61
C ASP A 6 -71.32 26.70 -6.54
N GLN A 7 -70.17 26.47 -7.16
CA GLN A 7 -69.75 27.22 -8.37
C GLN A 7 -69.21 26.27 -9.42
N GLN A 8 -70.10 25.78 -10.29
CA GLN A 8 -69.68 25.25 -11.59
C GLN A 8 -68.99 26.37 -12.39
N PRO A 9 -67.80 26.14 -12.97
CA PRO A 9 -67.20 27.11 -13.86
C PRO A 9 -68.05 27.19 -15.14
N GLN A 10 -68.70 28.33 -15.37
CA GLN A 10 -69.37 28.58 -16.65
C GLN A 10 -68.32 28.55 -17.77
N ALA A 11 -68.51 27.66 -18.73
CA ALA A 11 -67.68 27.56 -19.91
C ALA A 11 -67.76 28.88 -20.70
N GLN A 12 -66.63 29.59 -20.77
CA GLN A 12 -66.48 30.75 -21.65
C GLN A 12 -66.70 30.29 -23.11
N PRO A 13 -67.44 31.06 -23.94
CA PRO A 13 -67.60 30.71 -25.35
C PRO A 13 -66.23 30.71 -26.03
N ILE A 14 -65.88 29.61 -26.67
CA ILE A 14 -64.65 29.48 -27.47
C ILE A 14 -64.71 30.53 -28.58
N LYS A 15 -63.88 31.57 -28.49
CA LYS A 15 -63.75 32.60 -29.52
C LYS A 15 -63.03 31.97 -30.72
N ARG A 16 -63.79 31.46 -31.68
CA ARG A 16 -63.24 31.01 -32.97
C ARG A 16 -62.92 32.21 -33.86
N ALA A 17 -61.85 32.12 -34.64
CA ALA A 17 -61.52 33.14 -35.62
C ALA A 17 -62.69 33.31 -36.62
N PRO A 18 -63.00 34.56 -37.03
CA PRO A 18 -64.06 34.84 -37.99
C PRO A 18 -63.77 34.20 -39.35
N THR A 19 -64.81 33.82 -40.08
CA THR A 19 -64.74 33.13 -41.38
C THR A 19 -64.03 33.99 -42.43
N TYR A 20 -63.47 33.39 -43.49
CA TYR A 20 -62.75 34.12 -44.56
C TYR A 20 -63.55 35.30 -45.14
N GLU A 21 -64.84 35.08 -45.41
CA GLU A 21 -65.74 36.12 -45.92
C GLU A 21 -65.90 37.30 -44.94
N GLU A 22 -65.96 37.04 -43.64
CA GLU A 22 -66.03 38.07 -42.60
C GLU A 22 -64.73 38.87 -42.51
N ARG A 23 -63.57 38.23 -42.76
CA ARG A 23 -62.26 38.89 -42.79
C ARG A 23 -62.06 39.73 -44.04
N CYS A 24 -62.48 39.25 -45.22
CA CYS A 24 -62.47 40.03 -46.46
C CYS A 24 -63.35 41.29 -46.37
N ASN A 25 -64.52 41.16 -45.73
CA ASN A 25 -65.40 42.29 -45.46
C ASN A 25 -64.80 43.31 -44.47
N ALA A 26 -63.98 42.84 -43.52
CA ALA A 26 -63.26 43.69 -42.57
C ALA A 26 -62.00 44.36 -43.18
N GLY A 27 -61.32 43.71 -44.12
CA GLY A 27 -60.14 44.22 -44.83
C GLY A 27 -60.45 45.19 -45.96
N ARG A 28 -61.70 45.26 -46.42
CA ARG A 28 -62.13 46.20 -47.46
C ARG A 28 -62.10 47.64 -46.91
N PRO A 29 -61.37 48.59 -47.53
CA PRO A 29 -61.44 49.98 -47.12
C PRO A 29 -62.88 50.47 -47.26
N LYS A 30 -63.49 50.93 -46.15
CA LYS A 30 -64.82 51.55 -46.20
C LYS A 30 -64.71 52.81 -47.05
N ASN A 31 -65.26 52.77 -48.26
CA ASN A 31 -65.40 53.97 -49.07
C ASN A 31 -66.38 54.90 -48.33
N THR A 32 -65.90 56.06 -47.93
CA THR A 32 -66.54 56.95 -46.96
C THR A 32 -67.71 57.72 -47.58
N GLN A 33 -68.77 57.04 -48.04
CA GLN A 33 -70.06 57.65 -48.30
C GLN A 33 -71.17 56.62 -48.10
N GLN A 34 -71.88 56.68 -46.97
CA GLN A 34 -73.35 56.73 -46.89
C GLN A 34 -73.87 56.53 -45.45
N ASN A 35 -74.95 57.28 -45.18
CA ASN A 35 -75.60 57.49 -43.90
C ASN A 35 -76.46 56.31 -43.42
N SER A 36 -76.58 56.26 -42.08
CA SER A 36 -77.75 55.87 -41.27
C SER A 36 -78.31 54.43 -41.33
N THR A 37 -77.96 53.63 -40.32
CA THR A 37 -78.88 52.99 -39.34
C THR A 37 -78.03 52.33 -38.23
N PRO A 38 -78.47 52.30 -36.95
CA PRO A 38 -77.69 51.68 -35.86
C PRO A 38 -77.86 50.15 -35.90
N GLN A 39 -77.41 49.54 -37.00
CA GLN A 39 -77.28 48.08 -37.10
C GLN A 39 -75.93 47.71 -36.51
N ASN A 40 -75.94 47.06 -35.35
CA ASN A 40 -74.84 46.42 -34.63
C ASN A 40 -73.54 46.26 -35.44
N THR A 41 -72.77 47.35 -35.58
CA THR A 41 -71.55 47.35 -36.39
C THR A 41 -70.43 46.76 -35.54
N LYS A 42 -70.29 45.42 -35.57
CA LYS A 42 -69.10 44.76 -35.04
C LYS A 42 -67.87 45.44 -35.64
N LYS A 43 -66.95 45.87 -34.79
CA LYS A 43 -65.67 46.47 -35.21
C LYS A 43 -64.97 45.50 -36.18
N PRO A 44 -64.30 46.00 -37.25
CA PRO A 44 -63.56 45.13 -38.15
C PRO A 44 -62.52 44.33 -37.36
N PHE A 45 -62.43 43.04 -37.67
CA PHE A 45 -61.52 42.12 -36.99
C PHE A 45 -60.07 42.47 -37.33
N VAL A 46 -59.26 42.73 -36.30
CA VAL A 46 -57.82 42.96 -36.43
C VAL A 46 -57.14 42.09 -35.38
N PRO A 47 -56.34 41.09 -35.78
CA PRO A 47 -55.69 40.20 -34.83
C PRO A 47 -54.60 40.95 -34.07
N ARG A 48 -54.62 40.85 -32.74
CA ARG A 48 -53.66 41.50 -31.84
C ARG A 48 -52.98 40.51 -30.90
N THR A 49 -53.66 39.42 -30.58
CA THR A 49 -53.18 38.37 -29.69
C THR A 49 -52.89 37.09 -30.49
N ALA A 50 -52.06 36.20 -29.92
CA ALA A 50 -51.78 34.92 -30.56
C ALA A 50 -53.04 34.05 -30.70
N ALA A 51 -54.01 34.20 -29.80
CA ALA A 51 -55.28 33.48 -29.82
C ALA A 51 -56.20 33.91 -30.98
N ASP A 52 -56.02 35.12 -31.54
CA ASP A 52 -56.82 35.59 -32.68
C ASP A 52 -56.49 34.83 -33.99
N PHE A 53 -55.42 34.02 -33.97
CA PHE A 53 -54.98 33.21 -35.11
C PHE A 53 -55.36 31.73 -34.99
N ASP A 54 -56.05 31.29 -33.92
CA ASP A 54 -56.36 29.88 -33.63
C ASP A 54 -55.14 28.95 -33.82
N ASP A 55 -55.14 28.10 -34.86
CA ASP A 55 -54.05 27.16 -35.20
C ASP A 55 -52.83 27.83 -35.87
N GLY A 56 -52.88 29.14 -36.11
CA GLY A 56 -51.84 29.96 -36.70
C GLY A 56 -52.15 30.45 -38.12
N GLY A 57 -51.16 31.09 -38.74
CA GLY A 57 -51.30 31.72 -40.06
C GLY A 57 -51.67 33.19 -39.96
N ALA A 58 -50.99 34.03 -40.75
CA ALA A 58 -51.31 35.46 -40.86
C ALA A 58 -52.34 35.67 -41.96
N PHE A 59 -53.23 36.65 -41.79
CA PHE A 59 -54.25 37.01 -42.75
C PHE A 59 -53.69 38.02 -43.76
N PRO A 60 -53.35 37.63 -45.01
CA PRO A 60 -52.81 38.54 -46.01
C PRO A 60 -53.79 39.67 -46.38
N GLU A 61 -55.09 39.46 -46.19
CA GLU A 61 -56.16 40.42 -46.44
C GLU A 61 -56.20 41.57 -45.42
N ILE A 62 -55.55 41.41 -44.27
CA ILE A 62 -55.46 42.45 -43.23
C ILE A 62 -54.09 43.13 -43.34
N HIS A 63 -54.06 44.38 -43.81
CA HIS A 63 -52.84 45.15 -44.04
C HIS A 63 -52.22 45.70 -42.74
N VAL A 64 -51.93 44.80 -41.79
CA VAL A 64 -51.26 45.05 -40.53
C VAL A 64 -50.18 43.98 -40.34
N ALA A 65 -49.03 44.36 -39.78
CA ALA A 65 -47.98 43.40 -39.45
C ALA A 65 -48.50 42.42 -38.38
N GLN A 66 -48.59 41.15 -38.77
CA GLN A 66 -49.15 40.08 -37.96
C GLN A 66 -48.03 39.11 -37.58
N TYR A 67 -48.03 38.66 -36.32
CA TYR A 67 -47.02 37.75 -35.81
C TYR A 67 -47.68 36.51 -35.16
N PRO A 68 -48.29 35.61 -35.95
CA PRO A 68 -48.77 34.31 -35.45
C PRO A 68 -47.62 33.59 -34.76
N ARG A 69 -47.86 33.03 -33.56
CA ARG A 69 -46.82 32.42 -32.71
C ARG A 69 -45.56 33.30 -32.59
N HIS A 70 -45.72 34.62 -32.55
CA HIS A 70 -44.65 35.60 -32.39
C HIS A 70 -43.46 35.46 -33.38
N MET A 71 -43.66 34.79 -34.51
CA MET A 71 -42.62 34.60 -35.51
C MET A 71 -42.26 35.95 -36.14
N GLY A 72 -40.97 36.29 -36.17
CA GLY A 72 -40.48 37.53 -36.77
C GLY A 72 -40.87 38.82 -36.05
N ASN A 73 -41.39 38.75 -34.81
CA ASN A 73 -41.80 39.94 -34.07
C ASN A 73 -40.58 40.74 -33.55
N PRO A 74 -40.30 41.94 -34.07
CA PRO A 74 -39.13 42.72 -33.66
C PRO A 74 -39.26 43.30 -32.24
N HIS A 75 -40.47 43.36 -31.67
CA HIS A 75 -40.74 43.89 -30.33
C HIS A 75 -40.48 42.86 -29.23
N ARG A 76 -40.28 41.58 -29.58
CA ARG A 76 -40.00 40.48 -28.62
C ARG A 76 -38.53 40.04 -28.59
N LYS A 77 -37.62 40.83 -29.17
CA LYS A 77 -36.17 40.54 -29.21
C LYS A 77 -35.54 40.27 -27.84
N ASN A 78 -36.09 40.85 -26.76
CA ASN A 78 -35.57 40.72 -25.39
C ASN A 78 -36.49 39.95 -24.42
N ALA A 79 -37.59 39.36 -24.90
CA ALA A 79 -38.55 38.68 -24.01
C ALA A 79 -37.97 37.34 -23.49
N SER A 80 -38.13 37.09 -22.18
CA SER A 80 -37.75 35.84 -21.52
C SER A 80 -38.71 34.70 -21.86
N ILE A 81 -38.18 33.48 -21.94
CA ILE A 81 -38.77 32.26 -22.50
C ILE A 81 -40.04 31.75 -21.76
N GLN A 82 -40.39 32.29 -20.59
CA GLN A 82 -41.32 31.61 -19.67
C GLN A 82 -42.81 31.59 -20.06
N GLU A 83 -43.31 32.44 -20.96
CA GLU A 83 -44.78 32.58 -21.14
C GLU A 83 -45.33 32.18 -22.50
N THR A 84 -44.51 32.10 -23.55
CA THR A 84 -45.00 31.78 -24.90
C THR A 84 -43.90 31.07 -25.67
N GLY A 85 -44.13 29.82 -26.08
CA GLY A 85 -43.16 28.92 -26.75
C GLY A 85 -42.66 29.42 -28.11
N THR A 86 -41.94 30.54 -28.10
CA THR A 86 -41.52 31.30 -29.29
C THR A 86 -40.15 31.92 -29.04
N ALA A 87 -39.31 31.86 -30.08
CA ALA A 87 -37.87 32.03 -30.03
C ALA A 87 -37.45 33.46 -29.62
N SER A 88 -36.72 33.54 -28.52
CA SER A 88 -35.93 34.71 -28.13
C SER A 88 -34.74 34.82 -29.10
N LEU A 89 -34.62 35.93 -29.82
CA LEU A 89 -33.48 36.25 -30.70
C LEU A 89 -32.23 36.67 -29.89
N LYS A 90 -31.95 36.01 -28.77
CA LYS A 90 -30.61 36.08 -28.19
C LYS A 90 -29.71 35.21 -29.07
N THR A 91 -28.74 35.83 -29.74
CA THR A 91 -27.80 35.22 -30.70
C THR A 91 -26.95 34.08 -30.14
N ASN A 92 -27.06 33.79 -28.84
CA ASN A 92 -26.23 32.82 -28.12
C ASN A 92 -26.95 31.49 -27.85
N LEU A 93 -28.12 31.25 -28.46
CA LEU A 93 -28.83 29.97 -28.37
C LEU A 93 -28.72 29.21 -29.70
N LEU A 94 -28.45 27.91 -29.62
CA LEU A 94 -28.55 27.01 -30.76
C LEU A 94 -30.03 26.87 -31.17
N ASN A 95 -30.29 26.81 -32.47
CA ASN A 95 -31.64 26.61 -33.00
C ASN A 95 -32.18 25.24 -32.55
N VAL A 96 -33.44 25.21 -32.11
CA VAL A 96 -34.12 23.95 -31.78
C VAL A 96 -34.60 23.32 -33.07
N GLU A 97 -33.99 22.20 -33.45
CA GLU A 97 -34.39 21.40 -34.60
C GLU A 97 -35.50 20.42 -34.21
N ILE A 98 -36.34 20.05 -35.17
CA ILE A 98 -37.42 19.08 -34.98
C ILE A 98 -37.22 17.97 -36.01
N ASN A 99 -37.26 16.72 -35.55
CA ASN A 99 -37.16 15.54 -36.41
C ASN A 99 -38.45 15.35 -37.25
N GLU A 100 -38.39 14.52 -38.29
CA GLU A 100 -39.53 14.19 -39.17
C GLU A 100 -40.79 13.72 -38.40
N LYS A 101 -40.60 13.11 -37.22
CA LYS A 101 -41.68 12.65 -36.33
C LYS A 101 -42.29 13.76 -35.45
N GLY A 102 -41.87 15.01 -35.62
CA GLY A 102 -42.33 16.15 -34.81
C GLY A 102 -41.73 16.21 -33.40
N GLN A 103 -40.74 15.37 -33.09
CA GLN A 103 -40.04 15.38 -31.80
C GLN A 103 -38.86 16.34 -31.84
N VAL A 104 -38.64 17.07 -30.74
CA VAL A 104 -37.51 17.97 -30.58
C VAL A 104 -36.20 17.18 -30.70
N ASN A 105 -35.31 17.63 -31.59
CA ASN A 105 -33.99 17.06 -31.78
C ASN A 105 -33.00 17.69 -30.79
N TYR A 106 -32.55 16.90 -29.82
CA TYR A 106 -31.51 17.32 -28.87
C TYR A 106 -30.09 16.99 -29.38
N ASP A 107 -29.97 16.23 -30.47
CA ASP A 107 -28.67 15.74 -30.97
C ASP A 107 -27.77 16.89 -31.43
N ALA A 108 -28.37 17.98 -31.95
CA ALA A 108 -27.67 19.17 -32.42
C ALA A 108 -26.74 19.79 -31.36
N VAL A 109 -27.05 19.59 -30.06
CA VAL A 109 -26.21 20.05 -28.95
C VAL A 109 -24.87 19.30 -28.90
N VAL A 110 -24.86 18.03 -29.30
CA VAL A 110 -23.71 17.13 -29.24
C VAL A 110 -22.98 17.05 -30.58
N THR A 111 -23.72 17.04 -31.69
CA THR A 111 -23.18 16.95 -33.05
C THR A 111 -22.63 18.28 -33.57
N GLY A 112 -22.81 19.37 -32.83
CA GLY A 112 -22.16 20.65 -33.12
C GLY A 112 -20.64 20.63 -32.88
N GLY A 113 -19.99 21.77 -33.13
CA GLY A 113 -18.59 21.98 -32.78
C GLY A 113 -17.63 21.01 -33.49
N THR A 114 -16.81 20.29 -32.70
CA THR A 114 -15.82 19.33 -33.23
C THR A 114 -16.46 18.11 -33.88
N ASN A 115 -17.74 17.85 -33.57
CA ASN A 115 -18.44 16.64 -33.96
C ASN A 115 -19.25 16.77 -35.26
N THR A 116 -19.20 17.92 -35.94
CA THR A 116 -20.03 18.18 -37.13
C THR A 116 -19.81 17.21 -38.29
N ASN A 117 -18.56 16.77 -38.48
CA ASN A 117 -18.20 15.78 -39.50
C ASN A 117 -18.13 14.34 -38.96
N SER A 118 -18.38 14.13 -37.67
CA SER A 118 -18.31 12.82 -37.03
C SER A 118 -19.71 12.26 -36.81
N LYS A 119 -19.84 10.93 -36.90
CA LYS A 119 -21.08 10.25 -36.56
C LYS A 119 -21.12 10.02 -35.06
N VAL A 120 -21.98 10.77 -34.36
CA VAL A 120 -22.17 10.63 -32.91
C VAL A 120 -23.48 9.93 -32.60
N TYR A 121 -23.44 8.98 -31.67
CA TYR A 121 -24.61 8.28 -31.18
C TYR A 121 -25.10 8.92 -29.87
N THR A 122 -26.37 9.29 -29.85
CA THR A 122 -26.98 10.09 -28.77
C THR A 122 -28.30 9.48 -28.29
N ARG A 123 -28.97 8.69 -29.15
CA ARG A 123 -30.34 8.26 -28.94
C ARG A 123 -30.40 6.92 -28.23
N HIS A 124 -31.49 6.68 -27.51
CA HIS A 124 -31.73 5.36 -26.92
C HIS A 124 -31.86 4.26 -27.98
N THR A 125 -32.35 4.61 -29.19
CA THR A 125 -32.40 3.69 -30.34
C THR A 125 -31.03 3.14 -30.72
N ASP A 126 -29.96 3.87 -30.42
CA ASP A 126 -28.58 3.48 -30.74
C ASP A 126 -28.05 2.43 -29.75
N ILE A 127 -28.65 2.31 -28.56
CA ILE A 127 -28.34 1.28 -27.55
C ILE A 127 -29.02 -0.05 -27.90
N VAL A 128 -30.18 0.00 -28.56
CA VAL A 128 -31.01 -1.19 -28.79
C VAL A 128 -30.36 -2.05 -29.87
N PRO A 129 -30.05 -3.34 -29.61
CA PRO A 129 -29.40 -4.21 -30.59
C PRO A 129 -30.20 -4.29 -31.90
N LEU A 130 -29.52 -4.07 -33.03
CA LEU A 130 -30.10 -4.11 -34.37
C LEU A 130 -30.77 -5.46 -34.68
N ALA A 131 -30.29 -6.57 -34.12
CA ALA A 131 -30.92 -7.88 -34.26
C ALA A 131 -32.38 -7.92 -33.75
N ASN A 132 -32.67 -7.20 -32.65
CA ASN A 132 -34.03 -7.11 -32.12
C ASN A 132 -34.90 -6.14 -32.93
N GLN A 133 -34.29 -5.15 -33.58
CA GLN A 133 -34.99 -4.22 -34.47
C GLN A 133 -35.33 -4.89 -35.82
N LYS A 134 -34.39 -5.66 -36.40
CA LYS A 134 -34.57 -6.43 -37.64
C LYS A 134 -35.54 -7.61 -37.47
N LYS A 135 -35.70 -8.19 -36.27
CA LYS A 135 -36.78 -9.18 -36.04
C LYS A 135 -38.20 -8.62 -36.21
N ASN A 136 -38.40 -7.32 -35.96
CA ASN A 136 -39.70 -6.66 -36.13
C ASN A 136 -39.93 -6.17 -37.57
N ALA A 137 -38.86 -5.96 -38.34
CA ALA A 137 -38.92 -5.59 -39.75
C ALA A 137 -38.48 -6.82 -40.57
N GLN A 138 -39.45 -7.58 -41.09
CA GLN A 138 -39.38 -8.86 -41.83
C GLN A 138 -38.30 -9.07 -42.93
N ASN A 139 -37.26 -8.25 -43.04
CA ASN A 139 -36.17 -8.37 -44.01
C ASN A 139 -34.83 -8.68 -43.33
N GLU A 140 -34.37 -9.92 -43.48
CA GLU A 140 -32.97 -10.31 -43.22
C GLU A 140 -32.09 -9.91 -44.41
N ASP A 141 -31.93 -8.61 -44.65
CA ASP A 141 -31.03 -8.12 -45.70
C ASP A 141 -29.57 -8.31 -45.23
N THR A 142 -28.99 -9.45 -45.61
CA THR A 142 -27.59 -9.84 -45.35
C THR A 142 -26.57 -8.92 -46.04
N SER A 143 -27.03 -8.06 -46.96
CA SER A 143 -26.22 -7.06 -47.67
C SER A 143 -25.70 -5.92 -46.78
N ASP A 144 -26.41 -5.55 -45.71
CA ASP A 144 -26.01 -4.42 -44.86
C ASP A 144 -24.75 -4.70 -44.02
N ILE A 145 -24.45 -5.98 -43.77
CA ILE A 145 -23.31 -6.45 -42.97
C ILE A 145 -22.22 -7.01 -43.89
N ALA A 146 -22.44 -7.00 -45.21
CA ALA A 146 -21.46 -7.48 -46.16
C ALA A 146 -20.15 -6.68 -46.07
N LEU A 147 -19.03 -7.38 -46.19
CA LEU A 147 -17.74 -6.72 -46.29
C LEU A 147 -17.70 -5.87 -47.57
N PRO A 148 -16.97 -4.75 -47.57
CA PRO A 148 -16.74 -3.97 -48.78
C PRO A 148 -16.22 -4.85 -49.91
N THR A 149 -16.55 -4.48 -51.15
CA THR A 149 -16.10 -5.25 -52.31
C THR A 149 -14.57 -5.22 -52.43
N ALA A 150 -13.99 -6.24 -53.07
CA ALA A 150 -12.54 -6.32 -53.24
C ALA A 150 -11.96 -5.13 -54.03
N GLU A 151 -12.74 -4.53 -54.93
CA GLU A 151 -12.33 -3.35 -55.70
C GLU A 151 -12.36 -2.07 -54.86
N GLU A 152 -13.41 -1.86 -54.06
CA GLU A 152 -13.49 -0.72 -53.13
C GLU A 152 -12.38 -0.77 -52.08
N ALA A 153 -12.08 -1.97 -51.56
CA ALA A 153 -10.99 -2.18 -50.61
C ALA A 153 -9.62 -1.83 -51.23
N LYS A 154 -9.38 -2.21 -52.49
CA LYS A 154 -8.16 -1.84 -53.23
C LYS A 154 -8.06 -0.33 -53.43
N LEU A 155 -9.12 0.32 -53.89
CA LEU A 155 -9.16 1.78 -54.08
C LEU A 155 -8.88 2.51 -52.75
N ALA A 156 -9.54 2.11 -51.66
CA ALA A 156 -9.31 2.68 -50.34
C ALA A 156 -7.87 2.47 -49.85
N SER A 157 -7.30 1.28 -50.11
CA SER A 157 -5.90 0.97 -49.81
C SER A 157 -4.95 1.87 -50.59
N GLU A 158 -5.12 2.01 -51.90
CA GLU A 158 -4.29 2.87 -52.76
C GLU A 158 -4.38 4.34 -52.34
N ARG A 159 -5.60 4.84 -52.06
CA ARG A 159 -5.81 6.20 -51.57
C ARG A 159 -5.08 6.45 -50.25
N THR A 160 -5.18 5.50 -49.32
CA THR A 160 -4.53 5.59 -48.00
C THR A 160 -3.02 5.47 -48.12
N GLN A 161 -2.52 4.55 -48.95
CA GLN A 161 -1.10 4.37 -49.22
C GLN A 161 -0.48 5.65 -49.79
N ASN A 162 -1.12 6.26 -50.79
CA ASN A 162 -0.65 7.51 -51.40
C ASN A 162 -0.62 8.66 -50.38
N ALA A 163 -1.65 8.77 -49.53
CA ALA A 163 -1.70 9.79 -48.47
C ALA A 163 -0.58 9.58 -47.43
N LEU A 164 -0.37 8.35 -46.99
CA LEU A 164 0.70 8.01 -46.04
C LEU A 164 2.08 8.21 -46.66
N GLN A 165 2.27 7.85 -47.92
CA GLN A 165 3.52 8.06 -48.65
C GLN A 165 3.88 9.55 -48.75
N ALA A 166 2.90 10.43 -48.95
CA ALA A 166 3.11 11.88 -48.95
C ALA A 166 3.53 12.43 -47.56
N LEU A 167 2.94 11.90 -46.48
CA LEU A 167 3.33 12.27 -45.11
C LEU A 167 4.72 11.73 -44.75
N ILE A 168 5.02 10.49 -45.15
CA ILE A 168 6.32 9.85 -44.90
C ILE A 168 7.42 10.53 -45.71
N SER A 169 7.18 10.85 -46.99
CA SER A 169 8.19 11.51 -47.83
C SER A 169 8.65 12.83 -47.24
N THR A 170 7.71 13.64 -46.72
CA THR A 170 7.99 14.90 -46.03
C THR A 170 8.86 14.68 -44.78
N LYS A 171 8.52 13.67 -43.96
CA LYS A 171 9.30 13.33 -42.75
C LYS A 171 10.69 12.80 -43.09
N VAL A 172 10.80 11.88 -44.05
CA VAL A 172 12.07 11.30 -44.51
C VAL A 172 12.98 12.39 -45.08
N GLN A 173 12.42 13.33 -45.86
CA GLN A 173 13.18 14.46 -46.37
C GLN A 173 13.66 15.37 -45.22
N SER A 174 12.83 15.65 -44.21
CA SER A 174 13.28 16.46 -43.05
C SER A 174 14.39 15.81 -42.20
N ALA A 175 14.48 14.48 -42.20
CA ALA A 175 15.49 13.74 -41.44
C ALA A 175 16.87 13.72 -42.13
N LYS A 176 16.94 13.99 -43.44
CA LYS A 176 18.23 14.07 -44.15
C LYS A 176 18.98 15.35 -43.72
N PRO A 177 20.31 15.31 -43.60
CA PRO A 177 21.11 16.43 -43.04
C PRO A 177 20.99 17.74 -43.85
N THR A 178 20.88 17.64 -45.17
CA THR A 178 20.60 18.75 -46.09
C THR A 178 19.13 18.83 -46.49
N GLY A 179 18.28 18.00 -45.89
CA GLY A 179 16.94 17.73 -46.36
C GLY A 179 15.95 18.87 -46.14
N SER A 180 16.08 19.61 -45.04
CA SER A 180 15.34 20.86 -44.82
C SER A 180 15.68 21.93 -45.86
N ALA A 181 16.97 22.05 -46.20
CA ALA A 181 17.44 22.96 -47.24
C ALA A 181 16.98 22.51 -48.64
N ILE A 182 17.06 21.22 -48.97
CA ILE A 182 16.64 20.66 -50.27
C ILE A 182 15.11 20.77 -50.47
N LEU A 183 14.32 20.54 -49.42
CA LEU A 183 12.86 20.73 -49.46
C LEU A 183 12.46 22.17 -49.78
N GLN A 184 13.27 23.13 -49.35
CA GLN A 184 13.00 24.56 -49.47
C GLN A 184 13.76 25.21 -50.63
N ALA A 185 14.69 24.48 -51.26
CA ALA A 185 15.53 24.97 -52.34
C ALA A 185 14.76 24.94 -53.68
N ASN A 186 14.30 26.11 -54.09
CA ASN A 186 13.90 26.34 -55.47
C ASN A 186 15.12 26.64 -56.32
N THR A 187 15.54 25.66 -57.12
CA THR A 187 16.52 25.88 -58.18
C THR A 187 15.85 26.59 -59.36
N SER A 188 16.64 27.30 -60.17
CA SER A 188 16.14 27.97 -61.38
C SER A 188 15.44 27.01 -62.35
N SER A 189 15.87 25.74 -62.38
CA SER A 189 15.24 24.67 -63.17
C SER A 189 13.84 24.25 -62.67
N ASN A 190 13.54 24.40 -61.38
CA ASN A 190 12.26 24.02 -60.80
C ASN A 190 11.30 25.21 -60.63
N THR A 191 11.79 26.44 -60.82
CA THR A 191 11.00 27.67 -60.65
C THR A 191 9.84 27.75 -61.65
N THR A 192 10.05 27.27 -62.88
CA THR A 192 9.01 27.23 -63.92
C THR A 192 7.89 26.24 -63.60
N ASN A 193 8.23 25.07 -63.06
CA ASN A 193 7.28 24.03 -62.68
C ASN A 193 6.52 24.35 -61.38
N THR A 194 7.14 25.10 -60.47
CA THR A 194 6.56 25.47 -59.16
C THR A 194 5.76 26.77 -59.22
N THR A 195 5.90 27.57 -60.27
CA THR A 195 5.12 28.80 -60.45
C THR A 195 3.66 28.46 -60.74
N GLN A 196 2.75 28.94 -59.91
CA GLN A 196 1.31 28.69 -60.04
C GLN A 196 0.56 29.98 -60.38
N PHE A 197 -0.43 29.90 -61.28
CA PHE A 197 -1.33 31.00 -61.57
C PHE A 197 -2.69 30.74 -60.94
N ILE A 198 -3.10 31.59 -60.00
CA ILE A 198 -4.37 31.46 -59.27
C ILE A 198 -5.32 32.56 -59.74
N SER A 199 -6.54 32.17 -60.14
CA SER A 199 -7.59 33.13 -60.46
C SER A 199 -8.40 33.45 -59.19
N TYR A 200 -8.22 34.65 -58.67
CA TYR A 200 -8.90 35.16 -57.48
C TYR A 200 -10.08 36.05 -57.88
N LYS A 201 -11.28 35.73 -57.40
CA LYS A 201 -12.45 36.60 -57.52
C LYS A 201 -12.53 37.44 -56.25
N ALA A 202 -12.45 38.76 -56.39
CA ALA A 202 -12.49 39.66 -55.25
C ALA A 202 -13.92 39.83 -54.72
N ASP A 203 -14.06 39.91 -53.40
CA ASP A 203 -15.33 40.26 -52.77
C ASP A 203 -15.71 41.71 -53.10
N PRO A 204 -16.98 41.99 -53.45
CA PRO A 204 -17.43 43.34 -53.80
C PRO A 204 -17.25 44.38 -52.68
N ASN A 205 -17.28 43.93 -51.43
CA ASN A 205 -17.14 44.79 -50.25
C ASN A 205 -15.68 44.92 -49.77
N ALA A 206 -14.73 44.23 -50.42
CA ALA A 206 -13.33 44.26 -50.02
C ALA A 206 -12.65 45.58 -50.45
N PRO A 207 -11.73 46.13 -49.63
CA PRO A 207 -10.99 47.34 -50.00
C PRO A 207 -10.17 47.11 -51.27
N GLY A 208 -10.33 48.02 -52.24
CA GLY A 208 -9.65 47.93 -53.55
C GLY A 208 -10.39 47.09 -54.60
N TYR A 209 -11.67 46.75 -54.40
CA TYR A 209 -12.51 46.14 -55.44
C TYR A 209 -12.70 47.07 -56.64
N ASN A 210 -12.57 46.54 -57.86
CA ASN A 210 -12.84 47.25 -59.11
C ASN A 210 -13.88 46.45 -59.90
N ALA A 211 -15.03 47.06 -60.19
CA ALA A 211 -16.14 46.42 -60.91
C ALA A 211 -15.73 45.95 -62.32
N ASN A 212 -14.80 46.64 -62.97
CA ASN A 212 -14.30 46.29 -64.31
C ASN A 212 -13.28 45.13 -64.27
N CYS A 213 -12.73 44.81 -63.10
CA CYS A 213 -11.75 43.75 -62.90
C CYS A 213 -12.15 42.92 -61.66
N ASN A 214 -13.27 42.21 -61.79
CA ASN A 214 -13.83 41.36 -60.74
C ASN A 214 -12.98 40.11 -60.45
N ARG A 215 -12.08 39.74 -61.36
CA ARG A 215 -11.15 38.62 -61.24
C ARG A 215 -9.71 39.10 -61.46
N ARG A 216 -8.81 38.64 -60.61
CA ARG A 216 -7.37 38.90 -60.67
C ARG A 216 -6.64 37.58 -60.86
N VAL A 217 -5.66 37.54 -61.76
CA VAL A 217 -4.77 36.39 -61.90
C VAL A 217 -3.49 36.69 -61.11
N ILE A 218 -3.17 35.85 -60.13
CA ILE A 218 -2.02 36.01 -59.25
C ILE A 218 -1.00 34.96 -59.62
N GLN A 219 0.23 35.38 -59.94
CA GLN A 219 1.36 34.50 -60.12
C GLN A 219 2.03 34.25 -58.76
N MET A 220 1.91 33.04 -58.25
CA MET A 220 2.55 32.59 -57.02
C MET A 220 3.90 31.97 -57.36
N VAL A 221 4.97 32.56 -56.83
CA VAL A 221 6.35 32.06 -56.93
C VAL A 221 6.87 31.85 -55.51
N GLN A 222 7.31 30.64 -55.18
CA GLN A 222 7.87 30.36 -53.86
C GLN A 222 9.26 31.00 -53.73
N ALA A 223 9.45 31.77 -52.66
CA ALA A 223 10.70 32.46 -52.38
C ALA A 223 11.87 31.47 -52.25
N LYS A 224 13.01 31.82 -52.87
CA LYS A 224 14.24 31.03 -52.78
C LYS A 224 14.81 31.09 -51.36
N VAL A 225 15.00 29.94 -50.72
CA VAL A 225 15.57 29.85 -49.36
C VAL A 225 17.07 29.54 -49.42
N ASP A 226 17.85 30.19 -48.56
CA ASP A 226 19.30 29.96 -48.44
C ASP A 226 19.58 28.58 -47.80
N PRO A 227 20.36 27.69 -48.46
CA PRO A 227 20.68 26.37 -47.93
C PRO A 227 21.56 26.39 -46.67
N MET A 228 22.28 27.48 -46.39
CA MET A 228 23.14 27.63 -45.19
C MET A 228 22.44 28.35 -44.04
N MET A 229 21.20 28.80 -44.24
CA MET A 229 20.46 29.52 -43.21
C MET A 229 20.00 28.55 -42.10
N PRO A 230 20.31 28.84 -40.82
CA PRO A 230 19.87 28.01 -39.71
C PRO A 230 18.35 28.11 -39.48
N PRO A 231 17.72 27.19 -38.73
CA PRO A 231 16.30 27.25 -38.40
C PRO A 231 15.90 28.58 -37.75
N LYS A 232 14.95 29.29 -38.37
CA LYS A 232 14.55 30.65 -37.95
C LYS A 232 13.81 30.73 -36.61
N PHE A 233 13.12 29.65 -36.20
CA PHE A 233 12.20 29.67 -35.06
C PHE A 233 12.59 28.67 -33.97
N LYS A 234 12.38 29.07 -32.70
CA LYS A 234 12.60 28.21 -31.53
C LYS A 234 11.34 27.39 -31.23
N HIS A 235 11.52 26.16 -30.74
CA HIS A 235 10.41 25.32 -30.30
C HIS A 235 9.82 25.86 -28.98
N LYS A 236 8.51 26.09 -28.94
CA LYS A 236 7.76 26.48 -27.74
C LYS A 236 6.83 25.33 -27.33
N LYS A 237 6.92 24.90 -26.07
CA LYS A 237 5.97 23.91 -25.50
C LYS A 237 4.65 24.61 -25.20
N VAL A 238 3.58 24.18 -25.86
CA VAL A 238 2.22 24.66 -25.63
C VAL A 238 1.49 23.59 -24.81
N PRO A 239 0.65 23.95 -23.81
CA PRO A 239 -0.19 22.98 -23.14
C PRO A 239 -1.09 22.26 -24.16
N ARG A 240 -1.53 21.06 -23.82
CA ARG A 240 -2.47 20.31 -24.65
C ARG A 240 -3.73 21.17 -24.84
N GLY A 241 -4.20 21.26 -26.09
CA GLY A 241 -5.46 21.93 -26.41
C GLY A 241 -6.65 21.28 -25.70
N PRO A 242 -7.84 21.92 -25.76
CA PRO A 242 -9.06 21.29 -25.27
C PRO A 242 -9.24 19.92 -25.93
N ALA A 243 -9.79 18.97 -25.18
CA ALA A 243 -10.21 17.69 -25.75
C ALA A 243 -11.36 17.92 -26.73
N ASP A 244 -11.58 16.93 -27.61
CA ASP A 244 -12.76 16.91 -28.46
C ASP A 244 -14.05 16.97 -27.61
N ASP A 245 -15.11 17.54 -28.18
CA ASP A 245 -16.39 17.72 -27.48
C ASP A 245 -16.90 16.37 -26.95
N PRO A 246 -17.32 16.30 -25.67
CA PRO A 246 -17.63 15.02 -25.03
C PRO A 246 -18.81 14.34 -25.70
N VAL A 247 -18.62 13.07 -26.07
CA VAL A 247 -19.64 12.22 -26.66
C VAL A 247 -20.47 11.53 -25.55
N PRO A 248 -21.81 11.40 -25.72
CA PRO A 248 -22.66 10.68 -24.78
C PRO A 248 -22.22 9.24 -24.59
N ILE A 249 -22.16 8.83 -23.33
CA ILE A 249 -21.84 7.44 -22.97
C ILE A 249 -23.14 6.64 -22.89
N LEU A 250 -23.29 5.71 -23.81
CA LEU A 250 -24.49 4.91 -24.01
C LEU A 250 -24.48 3.63 -23.14
N HIS A 251 -24.58 3.78 -21.82
CA HIS A 251 -24.67 2.65 -20.89
C HIS A 251 -26.08 2.06 -20.81
N SER A 252 -26.18 0.80 -20.38
CA SER A 252 -27.41 0.26 -19.82
C SER A 252 -27.75 0.98 -18.50
N LYS A 253 -28.99 0.86 -18.04
CA LYS A 253 -29.39 1.42 -16.74
C LYS A 253 -28.48 0.84 -15.65
N PRO A 254 -27.85 1.66 -14.80
CA PRO A 254 -26.94 1.16 -13.78
C PRO A 254 -27.70 0.27 -12.81
N ALA A 255 -27.15 -0.91 -12.53
CA ALA A 255 -27.66 -1.76 -11.47
C ALA A 255 -27.49 -1.05 -10.12
N LYS A 256 -28.53 -1.09 -9.28
CA LYS A 256 -28.43 -0.54 -7.92
C LYS A 256 -27.52 -1.45 -7.11
N LEU A 257 -26.38 -0.91 -6.66
CA LEU A 257 -25.45 -1.64 -5.80
C LEU A 257 -26.13 -1.99 -4.47
N THR A 258 -26.08 -3.26 -4.09
CA THR A 258 -26.55 -3.66 -2.76
C THR A 258 -25.54 -3.26 -1.70
N LYS A 259 -25.99 -2.98 -0.47
CA LYS A 259 -25.09 -2.63 0.64
C LYS A 259 -24.07 -3.74 0.90
N GLU A 260 -24.49 -5.00 0.77
CA GLU A 260 -23.62 -6.16 0.93
C GLU A 260 -22.49 -6.22 -0.10
N GLU A 261 -22.80 -5.94 -1.38
CA GLU A 261 -21.77 -5.86 -2.42
C GLU A 261 -20.81 -4.71 -2.14
N GLN A 262 -21.33 -3.55 -1.74
CA GLN A 262 -20.49 -2.41 -1.38
C GLN A 262 -19.53 -2.75 -0.23
N ASP A 263 -20.02 -3.44 0.80
CA ASP A 263 -19.22 -3.83 1.97
C ASP A 263 -18.18 -4.90 1.61
N LYS A 264 -18.51 -5.87 0.72
CA LYS A 264 -17.55 -6.87 0.20
C LYS A 264 -16.41 -6.22 -0.57
N TRP A 265 -16.69 -5.15 -1.31
CA TRP A 265 -15.69 -4.42 -2.10
C TRP A 265 -15.01 -3.29 -1.31
N LYS A 266 -15.28 -3.15 -0.01
CA LYS A 266 -14.61 -2.19 0.85
C LYS A 266 -13.19 -2.66 1.17
N VAL A 267 -12.23 -2.19 0.39
CA VAL A 267 -10.81 -2.49 0.59
C VAL A 267 -10.30 -1.84 1.89
N PRO A 268 -9.76 -2.61 2.86
CA PRO A 268 -9.17 -2.07 4.06
C PRO A 268 -7.96 -1.16 3.79
N ALA A 269 -7.64 -0.25 4.70
CA ALA A 269 -6.48 0.62 4.56
C ALA A 269 -5.18 -0.19 4.55
N CYS A 270 -4.29 0.10 3.58
CA CYS A 270 -2.99 -0.54 3.48
C CYS A 270 -2.04 0.01 4.55
N ILE A 271 -1.88 -0.71 5.65
CA ILE A 271 -0.91 -0.39 6.70
C ILE A 271 0.35 -1.19 6.42
N SER A 272 1.38 -0.49 5.93
CA SER A 272 2.64 -1.14 5.60
C SER A 272 3.58 -1.17 6.80
N ASN A 273 4.32 -2.28 6.96
CA ASN A 273 5.37 -2.43 7.97
C ASN A 273 6.69 -1.74 7.60
N TRP A 274 6.80 -1.20 6.38
CA TRP A 274 8.04 -0.63 5.83
C TRP A 274 8.00 0.87 5.62
N LYS A 275 6.89 1.39 5.08
CA LYS A 275 6.76 2.79 4.67
C LYS A 275 5.58 3.46 5.35
N ASN A 276 5.85 4.61 5.95
CA ASN A 276 4.85 5.50 6.50
C ASN A 276 5.14 6.93 6.03
N THR A 277 4.81 7.23 4.77
CA THR A 277 5.19 8.49 4.10
C THR A 277 4.59 9.73 4.76
N ARG A 278 3.42 9.58 5.39
CA ARG A 278 2.73 10.66 6.11
C ARG A 278 2.99 10.65 7.62
N GLY A 279 3.81 9.72 8.11
CA GLY A 279 4.22 9.66 9.52
C GLY A 279 3.10 9.40 10.52
N TYR A 280 2.02 8.70 10.13
CA TYR A 280 0.90 8.43 11.04
C TYR A 280 1.31 7.55 12.23
N THR A 281 0.86 7.90 13.43
CA THR A 281 1.01 7.06 14.63
C THR A 281 -0.06 5.97 14.62
N ILE A 282 0.27 4.83 14.02
CA ILE A 282 -0.63 3.68 13.91
C ILE A 282 -0.46 2.77 15.14
N PRO A 283 -1.53 2.38 15.83
CA PRO A 283 -1.45 1.47 16.98
C PRO A 283 -0.97 0.07 16.55
N LEU A 284 -0.38 -0.66 17.49
CA LEU A 284 0.29 -1.94 17.20
C LEU A 284 -0.67 -2.99 16.63
N ASP A 285 -1.91 -3.04 17.11
CA ASP A 285 -2.94 -3.97 16.63
C ASP A 285 -3.19 -3.80 15.13
N LYS A 286 -3.29 -2.56 14.63
CA LYS A 286 -3.53 -2.28 13.21
C LYS A 286 -2.29 -2.46 12.34
N ARG A 287 -1.08 -2.33 12.89
CA ARG A 287 0.18 -2.67 12.19
C ARG A 287 0.33 -4.17 11.99
N LEU A 288 -0.01 -4.94 13.02
CA LEU A 288 0.09 -6.39 13.02
C LEU A 288 -1.12 -7.07 12.36
N ALA A 289 -2.24 -6.35 12.18
CA ALA A 289 -3.48 -6.93 11.64
C ALA A 289 -3.35 -7.52 10.23
N ALA A 290 -2.44 -7.00 9.40
CA ALA A 290 -2.19 -7.52 8.06
C ALA A 290 -1.13 -8.64 8.04
N ASP A 291 -0.51 -8.94 9.19
CA ASP A 291 0.53 -9.95 9.29
C ASP A 291 -0.11 -11.34 9.42
N GLY A 292 -0.12 -12.09 8.32
CA GLY A 292 -0.72 -13.43 8.23
C GLY A 292 -0.01 -14.50 9.07
N ARG A 293 1.04 -14.16 9.83
CA ARG A 293 1.74 -15.08 10.73
C ARG A 293 0.82 -15.73 11.77
N ASN A 294 -0.17 -15.00 12.28
CA ASN A 294 -1.15 -15.55 13.23
C ASN A 294 -2.11 -16.57 12.60
N LEU A 295 -2.21 -16.60 11.26
CA LEU A 295 -3.00 -17.60 10.53
C LEU A 295 -2.18 -18.86 10.20
N MET A 296 -0.86 -18.83 10.38
CA MET A 296 -0.02 -20.01 10.20
C MET A 296 -0.02 -20.86 11.46
N GLU A 297 -0.67 -22.02 11.40
CA GLU A 297 -0.57 -23.04 12.44
C GLU A 297 0.68 -23.89 12.20
N HIS A 298 1.69 -23.76 13.06
CA HIS A 298 2.88 -24.59 13.01
C HIS A 298 2.61 -25.94 13.67
N SER A 299 2.24 -26.95 12.86
CA SER A 299 2.16 -28.33 13.31
C SER A 299 3.53 -29.02 13.23
N ILE A 300 3.94 -29.68 14.32
CA ILE A 300 5.18 -30.46 14.38
C ILE A 300 4.84 -31.93 14.10
N ASN A 301 5.63 -32.58 13.25
CA ASN A 301 5.45 -34.00 12.91
C ASN A 301 5.75 -34.90 14.14
N SER A 302 4.87 -35.85 14.45
CA SER A 302 5.04 -36.85 15.52
C SER A 302 6.28 -37.74 15.35
N ASN A 303 6.80 -37.85 14.14
CA ASN A 303 8.04 -38.59 13.87
C ASN A 303 9.25 -37.99 14.61
N PHE A 304 9.24 -36.69 14.94
CA PHE A 304 10.29 -36.09 15.77
C PHE A 304 10.26 -36.62 17.20
N ALA A 305 9.07 -36.89 17.76
CA ALA A 305 8.94 -37.52 19.06
C ALA A 305 9.40 -38.98 19.02
N ASN A 306 8.99 -39.74 18.01
CA ASN A 306 9.41 -41.13 17.81
C ASN A 306 10.94 -41.24 17.63
N LEU A 307 11.53 -40.33 16.85
CA LEU A 307 12.97 -40.26 16.65
C LEU A 307 13.69 -39.92 17.96
N ALA A 308 13.22 -38.91 18.70
CA ALA A 308 13.82 -38.57 19.99
C ALA A 308 13.74 -39.74 20.99
N GLU A 309 12.60 -40.41 21.07
CA GLU A 309 12.40 -41.56 21.97
C GLU A 309 13.31 -42.74 21.57
N SER A 310 13.36 -43.10 20.28
CA SER A 310 14.26 -44.15 19.81
C SER A 310 15.73 -43.85 20.09
N LEU A 311 16.16 -42.59 19.95
CA LEU A 311 17.51 -42.17 20.29
C LEU A 311 17.79 -42.28 21.79
N TYR A 312 16.85 -41.90 22.66
CA TYR A 312 16.99 -42.09 24.11
C TYR A 312 17.08 -43.57 24.51
N VAL A 313 16.29 -44.44 23.87
CA VAL A 313 16.35 -45.89 24.09
C VAL A 313 17.70 -46.46 23.63
N ALA A 314 18.16 -46.07 22.44
CA ALA A 314 19.45 -46.49 21.90
C ALA A 314 20.61 -46.02 22.79
N GLU A 315 20.56 -44.78 23.29
CA GLU A 315 21.58 -44.26 24.22
C GLU A 315 21.63 -45.07 25.52
N ARG A 316 20.46 -45.39 26.10
CA ARG A 316 20.39 -46.18 27.33
C ARG A 316 20.99 -47.57 27.14
N GLN A 317 20.65 -48.24 26.03
CA GLN A 317 21.21 -49.54 25.69
C GLN A 317 22.73 -49.47 25.50
N ALA A 318 23.23 -48.47 24.76
CA ALA A 318 24.66 -48.27 24.57
C ALA A 318 25.41 -48.05 25.90
N ARG A 319 24.85 -47.26 26.82
CA ARG A 319 25.45 -47.05 28.15
C ARG A 319 25.44 -48.31 29.01
N GLU A 320 24.35 -49.07 28.98
CA GLU A 320 24.25 -50.36 29.69
C GLU A 320 25.26 -51.37 29.15
N GLU A 321 25.41 -51.47 27.82
CA GLU A 321 26.43 -52.31 27.20
C GLU A 321 27.85 -51.90 27.57
N VAL A 322 28.18 -50.60 27.53
CA VAL A 322 29.50 -50.09 27.91
C VAL A 322 29.79 -50.40 29.38
N ASN A 323 28.81 -50.19 30.27
CA ASN A 323 28.95 -50.53 31.69
C ASN A 323 29.15 -52.03 31.91
N MET A 324 28.45 -52.88 31.17
CA MET A 324 28.61 -54.33 31.27
C MET A 324 29.97 -54.78 30.75
N ARG A 325 30.44 -54.24 29.61
CA ARG A 325 31.79 -54.50 29.09
C ARG A 325 32.87 -54.02 30.05
N ALA A 326 32.70 -52.86 30.67
CA ALA A 326 33.62 -52.34 31.68
C ALA A 326 33.67 -53.23 32.93
N LYS A 327 32.51 -53.72 33.42
CA LYS A 327 32.45 -54.68 34.54
C LYS A 327 33.12 -56.01 34.21
N VAL A 328 32.92 -56.55 33.00
CA VAL A 328 33.56 -57.80 32.57
C VAL A 328 35.08 -57.62 32.44
N ARG A 329 35.52 -56.52 31.81
CA ARG A 329 36.96 -56.18 31.73
C ARG A 329 37.57 -56.02 33.10
N GLY A 330 36.86 -55.37 34.03
CA GLY A 330 37.29 -55.23 35.42
C GLY A 330 37.45 -56.57 36.14
N LYS A 331 36.48 -57.49 36.01
CA LYS A 331 36.57 -58.84 36.60
C LYS A 331 37.71 -59.67 36.01
N LEU A 332 37.94 -59.58 34.69
CA LEU A 332 39.03 -60.31 34.03
C LEU A 332 40.38 -59.77 34.52
N ALA A 333 40.53 -58.45 34.64
CA ALA A 333 41.73 -57.82 35.21
C ALA A 333 41.95 -58.21 36.68
N GLU A 334 40.89 -58.32 37.49
CA GLU A 334 40.99 -58.81 38.88
C GLU A 334 41.41 -60.28 38.94
N GLN A 335 40.89 -61.13 38.06
CA GLN A 335 41.34 -62.52 37.94
C GLN A 335 42.80 -62.64 37.48
N GLU A 336 43.24 -61.83 36.53
CA GLU A 336 44.64 -61.76 36.10
C GLU A 336 45.55 -61.26 37.23
N ALA A 337 45.11 -60.24 38.00
CA ALA A 337 45.83 -59.73 39.16
C ALA A 337 45.95 -60.80 40.27
N SER A 338 44.86 -61.52 40.57
CA SER A 338 44.85 -62.63 41.54
C SER A 338 45.79 -63.76 41.13
N LYS A 339 45.78 -64.17 39.85
CA LYS A 339 46.73 -65.16 39.33
C LYS A 339 48.18 -64.68 39.45
N ARG A 340 48.43 -63.41 39.11
CA ARG A 340 49.76 -62.80 39.24
C ARG A 340 50.22 -62.73 40.69
N GLU A 341 49.31 -62.45 41.63
CA GLU A 341 49.61 -62.46 43.06
C GLU A 341 49.92 -63.88 43.56
N GLU A 342 49.17 -64.90 43.12
CA GLU A 342 49.45 -66.30 43.43
C GLU A 342 50.80 -66.77 42.87
N GLU A 343 51.13 -66.41 41.63
CA GLU A 343 52.44 -66.67 41.02
C GLU A 343 53.57 -66.02 41.82
N LEU A 344 53.42 -64.74 42.20
CA LEU A 344 54.38 -64.03 43.04
C LEU A 344 54.50 -64.66 44.43
N ARG A 345 53.39 -65.14 45.00
CA ARG A 345 53.35 -65.81 46.31
C ARG A 345 54.07 -67.16 46.27
N GLN A 346 53.89 -67.94 45.22
CA GLN A 346 54.60 -69.21 45.01
C GLN A 346 56.10 -68.98 44.82
N LEU A 347 56.48 -67.98 44.01
CA LEU A 347 57.88 -67.61 43.79
C LEU A 347 58.54 -67.10 45.10
N ALA A 348 57.83 -66.33 45.91
CA ALA A 348 58.30 -65.91 47.23
C ALA A 348 58.43 -67.08 48.22
N MET A 349 57.55 -68.08 48.15
CA MET A 349 57.63 -69.30 48.96
C MET A 349 58.82 -70.17 48.54
N GLN A 350 59.05 -70.32 47.23
CA GLN A 350 60.22 -71.00 46.67
C GLN A 350 61.54 -70.29 47.06
N ALA A 351 61.60 -68.96 46.97
CA ALA A 351 62.76 -68.17 47.41
C ALA A 351 63.03 -68.28 48.92
N ARG A 352 61.99 -68.46 49.75
CA ARG A 352 62.16 -68.75 51.19
C ARG A 352 62.66 -70.18 51.44
N MET A 353 62.26 -71.14 50.62
CA MET A 353 62.72 -72.53 50.69
C MET A 353 64.21 -72.66 50.32
N GLU A 354 64.67 -71.91 49.32
CA GLU A 354 66.08 -71.85 48.91
C GLU A 354 66.97 -71.10 49.91
N ARG A 355 66.41 -70.22 50.75
CA ARG A 355 67.15 -69.43 51.77
C ARG A 355 67.11 -70.04 53.19
N GLY A 356 66.32 -71.08 53.42
CA GLY A 356 66.06 -71.67 54.73
C GLY A 356 67.07 -72.72 55.19
N ASN A 357 68.34 -72.33 55.42
CA ASN A 357 69.27 -73.13 56.25
C ASN A 357 70.26 -72.24 57.03
N VAL A 358 69.77 -71.45 58.01
CA VAL A 358 70.43 -71.06 59.29
C VAL A 358 69.37 -70.39 60.20
N PRO A 359 69.19 -70.77 61.49
CA PRO A 359 68.41 -69.99 62.47
C PRO A 359 69.30 -69.26 63.49
N VAL A 360 68.79 -68.13 64.07
CA VAL A 360 68.82 -67.74 65.51
C VAL A 360 68.72 -66.19 65.75
N THR A 361 67.64 -65.79 66.44
CA THR A 361 67.42 -64.85 67.58
C THR A 361 67.72 -63.32 67.61
N VAL A 362 66.67 -62.60 68.04
CA VAL A 362 66.47 -61.36 68.87
C VAL A 362 67.54 -60.27 69.10
N THR A 363 67.09 -59.00 69.13
CA THR A 363 67.18 -58.08 70.30
C THR A 363 66.22 -56.86 70.24
N ALA A 364 65.78 -56.41 71.42
CA ALA A 364 64.97 -55.22 71.79
C ALA A 364 65.71 -53.88 71.51
N LYS A 365 65.17 -52.65 71.60
CA LYS A 365 64.30 -51.90 72.55
C LYS A 365 64.13 -50.48 71.92
N ASP A 366 63.10 -49.65 72.08
CA ASP A 366 62.72 -48.75 73.20
C ASP A 366 61.88 -47.61 72.54
N THR A 367 60.69 -47.15 72.95
CA THR A 367 60.39 -46.31 74.12
C THR A 367 58.87 -46.05 74.18
N LEU A 368 58.35 -45.93 75.40
CA LEU A 368 56.98 -45.56 75.76
C LEU A 368 56.92 -44.08 76.17
N ALA A 369 55.78 -43.43 75.94
CA ALA A 369 55.27 -42.36 76.81
C ALA A 369 53.75 -42.52 76.93
N ASP A 370 53.32 -42.65 78.18
CA ASP A 370 51.96 -42.86 78.70
C ASP A 370 51.38 -41.51 79.14
N ASP A 371 50.08 -41.31 78.97
CA ASP A 371 49.32 -40.38 79.82
C ASP A 371 47.83 -40.79 79.83
N GLN A 372 47.47 -41.56 80.86
CA GLN A 372 46.13 -41.74 81.43
C GLN A 372 45.71 -40.43 82.13
N LYS A 373 44.46 -40.02 82.35
CA LYS A 373 43.12 -40.61 82.52
C LYS A 373 42.18 -39.39 82.58
N ASP A 374 40.89 -39.54 82.25
CA ASP A 374 39.81 -39.21 83.20
C ASP A 374 38.43 -39.56 82.63
N ILE A 375 37.59 -39.99 83.55
CA ILE A 375 36.27 -40.59 83.42
C ILE A 375 35.26 -39.52 83.82
N ASP A 376 34.16 -39.38 83.08
CA ASP A 376 32.80 -38.99 83.51
C ASP A 376 32.01 -38.54 82.27
N ARG A 377 30.69 -38.68 82.07
CA ARG A 377 29.58 -39.50 82.57
C ARG A 377 28.34 -39.00 81.79
N ALA A 378 27.45 -39.91 81.35
CA ALA A 378 26.01 -39.69 81.04
C ALA A 378 25.61 -38.69 79.91
N ARG A 379 25.12 -39.16 78.76
CA ARG A 379 23.75 -39.60 78.38
C ARG A 379 22.86 -38.49 77.75
N PRO A 380 21.97 -38.85 76.79
CA PRO A 380 21.16 -37.94 75.97
C PRO A 380 19.78 -37.68 76.60
N SER A 381 19.10 -36.58 76.23
CA SER A 381 17.66 -36.42 76.52
C SER A 381 16.90 -35.70 75.41
N ARG A 382 15.75 -36.30 75.08
CA ARG A 382 14.62 -35.74 74.32
C ARG A 382 13.73 -34.90 75.24
N ASN A 383 12.99 -33.98 74.62
CA ASN A 383 11.62 -33.48 74.90
C ASN A 383 11.59 -31.95 74.66
N ALA A 384 10.49 -31.26 74.38
CA ALA A 384 9.16 -31.49 73.81
C ALA A 384 8.37 -30.21 74.16
N ASN A 385 7.69 -29.61 73.19
CA ASN A 385 6.55 -28.67 73.30
C ASN A 385 6.70 -27.31 73.99
N ASP A 386 6.24 -26.25 73.30
CA ASP A 386 5.47 -25.10 73.82
C ASP A 386 4.80 -24.42 72.59
N THR A 387 3.55 -24.78 72.27
CA THR A 387 2.28 -24.06 72.51
C THR A 387 2.08 -22.77 71.72
N ASP A 388 1.04 -22.82 70.87
CA ASP A 388 -0.05 -21.86 70.69
C ASP A 388 0.22 -20.36 70.76
N ASP A 389 -0.06 -19.66 69.65
CA ASP A 389 -0.89 -18.47 69.76
C ASP A 389 -1.83 -18.37 68.55
N ALA A 390 -3.11 -18.23 68.87
CA ALA A 390 -4.23 -18.15 67.95
C ALA A 390 -5.06 -16.91 68.30
N ASN A 391 -5.49 -16.23 67.23
CA ASN A 391 -6.55 -15.22 67.10
C ASN A 391 -6.13 -13.74 67.26
N ASP A 392 -6.44 -12.95 66.23
CA ASP A 392 -7.50 -11.91 66.24
C ASP A 392 -7.57 -11.31 64.82
N ASP A 393 -8.55 -11.59 63.95
CA ASP A 393 -9.98 -11.23 63.89
C ASP A 393 -10.27 -9.89 63.14
N ASN A 394 -11.01 -10.05 62.03
CA ASN A 394 -11.96 -9.14 61.35
C ASN A 394 -11.56 -7.75 60.81
N ASN A 395 -11.79 -7.51 59.51
CA ASN A 395 -13.12 -7.10 59.02
C ASN A 395 -13.26 -7.05 57.48
N ASP A 396 -14.51 -7.27 57.07
CA ASP A 396 -15.18 -7.31 55.77
C ASP A 396 -15.14 -6.00 54.96
N ASP A 397 -15.05 -6.09 53.61
CA ASP A 397 -16.01 -5.41 52.70
C ASP A 397 -15.95 -5.96 51.25
N SER A 398 -17.04 -6.64 50.88
CA SER A 398 -17.66 -6.85 49.57
C SER A 398 -16.89 -6.62 48.24
N ARG A 399 -16.89 -7.65 47.38
CA ARG A 399 -17.59 -7.66 46.05
C ARG A 399 -17.40 -8.98 45.30
N ARG A 400 -18.54 -9.55 44.90
CA ARG A 400 -18.76 -10.73 44.03
C ARG A 400 -17.71 -10.89 42.92
N SER A 401 -17.01 -12.02 42.89
CA SER A 401 -16.31 -12.49 41.69
C SER A 401 -16.29 -14.03 41.65
N ASN A 402 -16.34 -14.56 40.44
CA ASN A 402 -16.66 -15.93 40.04
C ASN A 402 -15.80 -17.01 40.71
N THR A 403 -16.45 -18.12 41.09
CA THR A 403 -15.86 -19.30 41.76
C THR A 403 -14.70 -19.95 41.00
N GLU A 404 -14.50 -19.63 39.72
CA GLU A 404 -13.40 -20.16 38.88
C GLU A 404 -12.08 -19.37 39.04
N ASP A 405 -12.12 -18.07 39.29
CA ASP A 405 -10.91 -17.22 39.44
C ASP A 405 -10.16 -17.51 40.75
N SER A 406 -10.88 -17.87 41.81
CA SER A 406 -10.30 -18.23 43.11
C SER A 406 -9.49 -19.54 43.03
N VAL A 407 -9.99 -20.52 42.29
CA VAL A 407 -9.31 -21.80 42.07
C VAL A 407 -8.09 -21.64 41.16
N ALA A 408 -8.19 -20.80 40.12
CA ALA A 408 -7.06 -20.47 39.26
C ALA A 408 -5.94 -19.70 40.00
N MET A 409 -6.30 -18.82 40.94
CA MET A 409 -5.34 -18.10 41.77
C MET A 409 -4.59 -19.06 42.72
N GLN A 410 -5.31 -19.99 43.36
CA GLN A 410 -4.70 -21.01 44.23
C GLN A 410 -3.80 -21.99 43.46
N GLN A 411 -4.15 -22.35 42.21
CA GLN A 411 -3.28 -23.17 41.36
C GLN A 411 -2.01 -22.41 40.94
N ARG A 412 -2.13 -21.12 40.63
CA ARG A 412 -1.00 -20.25 40.29
C ARG A 412 -0.08 -20.00 41.48
N GLU A 413 -0.63 -19.94 42.68
CA GLU A 413 0.12 -19.79 43.93
C GLU A 413 0.83 -21.09 44.35
N ARG A 414 0.19 -22.26 44.16
CA ARG A 414 0.84 -23.57 44.28
C ARG A 414 2.03 -23.72 43.33
N LEU A 415 1.89 -23.31 42.07
CA LEU A 415 2.99 -23.34 41.09
C LEU A 415 4.14 -22.41 41.45
N ARG A 416 3.87 -21.25 42.08
CA ARG A 416 4.92 -20.34 42.59
C ARG A 416 5.68 -20.96 43.76
N MET A 417 4.96 -21.55 44.71
CA MET A 417 5.56 -22.21 45.88
C MET A 417 6.34 -23.47 45.48
N GLU A 418 5.86 -24.23 44.51
CA GLU A 418 6.54 -25.41 43.98
C GLU A 418 7.83 -25.03 43.23
N ARG A 419 7.80 -23.97 42.41
CA ARG A 419 9.02 -23.44 41.77
C ARG A 419 10.04 -22.91 42.78
N LYS A 420 9.58 -22.23 43.84
CA LYS A 420 10.46 -21.72 44.90
C LYS A 420 11.13 -22.87 45.65
N ARG A 421 10.39 -23.95 45.93
CA ARG A 421 10.89 -25.16 46.60
C ARG A 421 11.82 -25.99 45.71
N GLN A 422 11.57 -26.05 44.40
CA GLN A 422 12.49 -26.66 43.44
C GLN A 422 13.78 -25.85 43.33
N HIS A 423 13.69 -24.52 43.19
CA HIS A 423 14.87 -23.66 43.12
C HIS A 423 15.72 -23.73 44.40
N GLU A 424 15.09 -23.81 45.57
CA GLU A 424 15.79 -24.01 46.85
C GLU A 424 16.47 -25.39 46.93
N ARG A 425 15.85 -26.44 46.39
CA ARG A 425 16.44 -27.78 46.31
C ARG A 425 17.60 -27.82 45.31
N ASP A 426 17.47 -27.13 44.18
CA ASP A 426 18.51 -27.02 43.14
C ASP A 426 19.69 -26.20 43.63
N LEU A 427 19.48 -25.07 44.33
CA LEU A 427 20.56 -24.30 44.99
C LEU A 427 21.30 -25.13 46.05
N ARG A 428 20.60 -26.02 46.76
CA ARG A 428 21.22 -26.93 47.74
C ARG A 428 22.01 -28.05 47.07
N MET A 429 21.55 -28.53 45.91
CA MET A 429 22.25 -29.52 45.09
C MET A 429 23.47 -28.91 44.37
N GLU A 430 23.35 -27.70 43.82
CA GLU A 430 24.40 -26.94 43.13
C GLU A 430 25.54 -26.54 44.10
N ASN A 431 25.18 -26.11 45.32
CA ASN A 431 26.18 -25.86 46.38
C ASN A 431 26.84 -27.15 46.88
N SER A 432 26.20 -28.32 46.75
CA SER A 432 26.79 -29.61 47.12
C SER A 432 27.64 -30.24 45.99
N SER A 433 27.38 -29.91 44.72
CA SER A 433 28.05 -30.50 43.56
C SER A 433 29.30 -29.74 43.11
N SER A 434 29.37 -28.42 43.34
CA SER A 434 30.57 -27.60 43.08
C SER A 434 31.80 -28.02 43.92
N ALA A 435 31.58 -28.44 45.17
CA ALA A 435 32.62 -28.97 46.06
C ALA A 435 33.06 -30.41 45.72
N LEU A 436 32.29 -31.15 44.92
CA LEU A 436 32.59 -32.51 44.48
C LEU A 436 33.25 -32.56 43.10
N GLN A 437 32.90 -31.64 42.18
CA GLN A 437 33.55 -31.53 40.86
C GLN A 437 34.99 -31.01 40.97
N SER A 438 35.24 -30.02 41.82
CA SER A 438 36.59 -29.49 42.10
C SER A 438 37.52 -30.54 42.71
N LYS A 439 37.01 -31.38 43.61
CA LYS A 439 37.77 -32.52 44.18
C LYS A 439 38.02 -33.67 43.19
N LYS A 440 37.16 -33.84 42.18
CA LYS A 440 37.30 -34.88 41.15
C LYS A 440 38.27 -34.49 40.04
N ALA A 441 38.37 -33.20 39.70
CA ALA A 441 39.40 -32.67 38.81
C ALA A 441 40.80 -32.72 39.45
N ALA A 442 40.91 -32.36 40.74
CA ALA A 442 42.18 -32.39 41.48
C ALA A 442 42.76 -33.81 41.65
N ARG A 443 41.92 -34.84 41.77
CA ARG A 443 42.39 -36.24 41.84
C ARG A 443 42.87 -36.81 40.49
N LEU A 444 42.41 -36.27 39.36
CA LEU A 444 42.81 -36.75 38.03
C LEU A 444 44.15 -36.15 37.55
N GLU A 445 44.65 -35.10 38.20
CA GLU A 445 45.96 -34.47 37.90
C GLU A 445 47.12 -35.09 38.69
N ASP A 446 46.83 -35.74 39.82
CA ASP A 446 47.81 -36.49 40.63
C ASP A 446 48.19 -37.86 40.01
N GLU A 447 47.37 -38.42 39.12
CA GLU A 447 47.61 -39.72 38.47
C GLU A 447 48.31 -39.62 37.09
N ARG A 448 48.68 -38.43 36.61
CA ARG A 448 49.39 -38.28 35.32
C ARG A 448 50.89 -38.50 35.47
N ASP A 449 51.43 -39.41 34.66
CA ASP A 449 52.87 -39.72 34.60
C ASP A 449 53.71 -38.48 34.22
N VAL A 450 54.92 -38.41 34.77
CA VAL A 450 55.85 -37.26 34.64
C VAL A 450 56.18 -36.95 33.17
N SER A 451 56.11 -37.94 32.27
CA SER A 451 56.34 -37.76 30.83
C SER A 451 55.19 -37.06 30.10
N GLU A 452 53.92 -37.28 30.50
CA GLU A 452 52.76 -36.57 29.94
C GLU A 452 52.67 -35.13 30.47
N LYS A 453 53.12 -34.88 31.71
CA LYS A 453 53.23 -33.53 32.27
C LYS A 453 54.25 -32.67 31.50
N ILE A 454 55.35 -33.27 31.03
CA ILE A 454 56.37 -32.60 30.20
C ILE A 454 55.86 -32.35 28.77
N ALA A 455 55.16 -33.32 28.16
CA ALA A 455 54.62 -33.20 26.80
C ALA A 455 53.45 -32.19 26.69
N LEU A 456 52.73 -31.96 27.80
CA LEU A 456 51.66 -30.95 27.92
C LEU A 456 52.18 -29.57 28.36
N GLY A 457 53.51 -29.41 28.54
CA GLY A 457 54.13 -28.15 28.95
C GLY A 457 53.82 -27.69 30.37
N GLN A 458 53.28 -28.56 31.24
CA GLN A 458 53.04 -28.24 32.65
C GLN A 458 54.33 -28.40 33.45
N HIS A 459 54.90 -27.26 33.85
CA HIS A 459 56.18 -27.15 34.55
C HIS A 459 56.16 -27.84 35.92
N THR A 460 56.91 -28.93 36.06
CA THR A 460 57.14 -29.59 37.36
C THR A 460 58.42 -29.05 37.99
N GLY A 461 58.30 -28.08 38.90
CA GLY A 461 59.42 -27.64 39.73
C GLY A 461 59.35 -26.19 40.16
N THR A 462 59.52 -25.95 41.46
CA THR A 462 59.64 -24.61 42.04
C THR A 462 61.07 -24.12 41.84
N GLY A 463 61.28 -23.20 40.90
CA GLY A 463 62.60 -22.61 40.66
C GLY A 463 62.56 -21.53 39.58
N GLY A 464 62.55 -20.27 40.00
CA GLY A 464 62.70 -19.11 39.11
C GLY A 464 61.65 -18.04 39.35
N GLY A 465 61.97 -17.06 40.20
CA GLY A 465 61.16 -15.86 40.34
C GLY A 465 61.30 -14.96 39.11
N GLY A 466 60.15 -14.45 38.63
CA GLY A 466 60.08 -13.22 37.87
C GLY A 466 59.34 -13.31 36.54
N VAL A 467 58.00 -13.23 36.57
CA VAL A 467 57.16 -12.33 35.74
C VAL A 467 55.81 -12.16 36.47
N ASP A 468 55.31 -10.92 36.62
CA ASP A 468 54.03 -10.61 37.30
C ASP A 468 52.83 -11.16 36.50
N GLN A 469 51.97 -11.93 37.15
CA GLN A 469 50.79 -12.57 36.58
C GLN A 469 49.79 -11.57 35.96
N ARG A 470 49.84 -10.29 36.37
CA ARG A 470 49.01 -9.21 35.82
C ARG A 470 49.37 -8.85 34.37
N LEU A 471 50.62 -9.09 33.94
CA LEU A 471 51.04 -8.87 32.55
C LEU A 471 50.43 -9.92 31.60
N TYR A 472 50.26 -11.17 32.06
CA TYR A 472 49.68 -12.24 31.24
C TYR A 472 48.19 -12.06 30.92
N SER A 473 47.45 -11.31 31.73
CA SER A 473 46.04 -11.03 31.49
C SER A 473 45.80 -9.71 30.74
N GLN A 474 46.84 -8.90 30.53
CA GLN A 474 46.70 -7.60 29.88
C GLN A 474 46.73 -7.69 28.34
N GLU A 475 47.28 -8.78 27.79
CA GLU A 475 47.50 -8.95 26.34
C GLU A 475 46.52 -9.94 25.68
N GLY A 476 45.47 -10.38 26.40
CA GLY A 476 44.47 -11.34 25.91
C GLY A 476 43.56 -10.87 24.77
N GLY A 477 43.81 -9.68 24.20
CA GLY A 477 43.01 -9.12 23.09
C GLY A 477 43.80 -8.37 22.01
N ALA A 478 45.13 -8.29 22.08
CA ALA A 478 45.93 -7.45 21.17
C ALA A 478 46.96 -8.19 20.31
N GLY A 479 47.14 -9.51 20.51
CA GLY A 479 48.14 -10.30 19.77
C GLY A 479 47.69 -10.91 18.44
N MET A 480 46.39 -10.83 18.11
CA MET A 480 45.83 -11.41 16.86
C MET A 480 45.25 -10.37 15.90
N ASP A 481 45.21 -9.09 16.28
CA ASP A 481 44.55 -8.01 15.51
C ASP A 481 45.56 -7.05 14.83
N SER A 482 46.86 -7.32 14.89
CA SER A 482 47.89 -6.53 14.22
C SER A 482 48.06 -6.90 12.74
N GLY A 483 46.96 -7.02 12.00
CA GLY A 483 46.93 -7.31 10.57
C GLY A 483 46.37 -6.11 9.82
N PHE A 484 47.22 -5.44 9.03
CA PHE A 484 46.90 -4.44 8.00
C PHE A 484 45.40 -4.15 7.79
N GLY A 485 44.92 -3.05 8.40
CA GLY A 485 43.65 -2.42 8.01
C GLY A 485 43.78 -1.73 6.64
N ALA A 486 42.65 -1.43 5.99
CA ALA A 486 42.66 -0.78 4.68
C ALA A 486 43.26 0.64 4.78
N ASP A 487 43.85 1.17 3.69
CA ASP A 487 44.52 2.49 3.66
C ASP A 487 43.61 3.68 4.11
N ASP A 488 42.30 3.47 4.17
CA ASP A 488 41.28 4.44 4.59
C ASP A 488 40.95 4.39 6.11
N GLU A 489 41.49 3.41 6.87
CA GLU A 489 41.28 3.28 8.32
C GLU A 489 42.36 4.01 9.12
N TYR A 490 41.99 5.16 9.71
CA TYR A 490 42.86 6.01 10.54
C TYR A 490 43.13 5.41 11.94
N ASN A 491 43.83 4.27 11.99
CA ASN A 491 44.24 3.58 13.24
C ASN A 491 45.71 3.84 13.61
N ALA A 492 46.26 5.02 13.27
CA ALA A 492 47.67 5.35 13.50
C ALA A 492 48.07 5.47 15.00
N TYR A 493 47.10 5.59 15.90
CA TYR A 493 47.35 5.72 17.33
C TYR A 493 46.51 4.73 18.13
N SER A 494 47.15 4.03 19.07
CA SER A 494 46.49 3.05 19.96
C SER A 494 45.69 3.67 21.11
N LYS A 495 45.78 4.99 21.30
CA LYS A 495 45.07 5.74 22.34
C LYS A 495 44.55 7.09 21.78
N PRO A 496 43.36 7.55 22.20
CA PRO A 496 42.86 8.88 21.83
C PRO A 496 43.70 10.00 22.48
N LEU A 497 43.83 11.14 21.80
CA LEU A 497 44.66 12.28 22.23
C LEU A 497 44.25 12.92 23.56
N PHE A 498 42.99 12.73 23.99
CA PHE A 498 42.48 13.16 25.29
C PHE A 498 41.93 11.95 26.05
N GLU A 499 42.59 11.55 27.14
CA GLU A 499 42.05 10.59 28.11
C GLU A 499 40.88 11.27 28.86
N ASN A 500 39.67 11.16 28.31
CA ASN A 500 38.48 11.66 28.97
C ASN A 500 38.26 10.86 30.27
N VAL A 501 38.48 11.49 31.43
CA VAL A 501 38.05 11.01 32.76
C VAL A 501 36.52 11.11 32.90
N ALA A 502 35.79 10.66 31.88
CA ALA A 502 34.34 10.76 31.77
C ALA A 502 33.58 9.94 32.85
N GLY A 503 34.29 9.08 33.59
CA GLY A 503 33.74 8.35 34.75
C GLY A 503 33.60 9.17 36.03
N SER A 504 34.07 10.43 36.09
CA SER A 504 34.14 11.19 37.34
C SER A 504 34.02 12.72 37.21
N ILE A 505 33.36 13.26 36.18
CA ILE A 505 33.25 14.72 36.04
C ILE A 505 32.24 15.33 37.04
N TYR A 506 31.29 14.56 37.57
CA TYR A 506 30.48 14.99 38.71
C TYR A 506 29.91 13.80 39.51
N LYS A 507 30.28 13.66 40.78
CA LYS A 507 29.60 12.79 41.75
C LYS A 507 29.24 13.63 42.99
N PRO A 508 27.95 13.93 43.25
CA PRO A 508 27.55 14.57 44.50
C PRO A 508 27.72 13.57 45.65
N SER A 509 28.54 13.94 46.65
CA SER A 509 28.71 13.17 47.88
C SER A 509 27.47 13.33 48.76
N ALA A 510 26.58 12.34 48.75
CA ALA A 510 25.51 12.18 49.73
C ALA A 510 25.50 10.72 50.18
N GLY A 511 26.33 10.40 51.17
CA GLY A 511 26.54 9.03 51.61
C GLY A 511 27.40 8.89 52.86
N ALA A 512 27.22 9.77 53.84
CA ALA A 512 27.61 9.54 55.23
C ALA A 512 26.50 10.13 56.11
N GLY A 513 25.63 9.26 56.62
CA GLY A 513 24.39 9.65 57.29
C GLY A 513 24.59 10.26 58.68
N GLY A 514 23.67 11.14 59.05
CA GLY A 514 23.48 11.57 60.43
C GLY A 514 22.63 12.84 60.59
N GLY A 515 21.31 12.68 60.72
CA GLY A 515 20.51 13.54 61.62
C GLY A 515 19.66 14.67 61.01
N GLN A 516 18.34 14.52 61.26
CA GLN A 516 17.36 15.58 61.58
C GLN A 516 16.66 16.37 60.45
N SER A 517 15.42 15.94 60.21
CA SER A 517 14.21 16.70 59.86
C SER A 517 14.29 18.23 59.83
N ARG A 518 13.94 18.85 58.68
CA ARG A 518 13.13 20.08 58.58
C ARG A 518 12.30 20.07 57.29
N GLY A 519 11.02 20.45 57.41
CA GLY A 519 9.97 20.33 56.39
C GLY A 519 10.06 21.30 55.19
N PRO A 520 9.05 21.27 54.29
CA PRO A 520 9.12 21.90 52.98
C PRO A 520 8.95 23.43 53.06
N VAL A 521 9.85 24.17 52.38
CA VAL A 521 9.75 25.62 52.20
C VAL A 521 9.07 25.92 50.87
N GLN A 522 7.94 26.61 50.94
CA GLN A 522 7.19 27.16 49.79
C GLN A 522 8.02 28.26 49.12
N PHE A 523 8.03 28.28 47.79
CA PHE A 523 8.55 29.42 47.02
C PHE A 523 7.39 30.12 46.28
N GLU A 524 7.19 31.38 46.64
CA GLU A 524 6.37 32.37 45.95
C GLU A 524 6.84 32.57 44.51
N LYS A 525 5.86 32.73 43.61
CA LYS A 525 6.05 33.33 42.28
C LYS A 525 6.25 34.84 42.44
N GLY A 526 7.36 35.36 41.93
CA GLY A 526 7.56 36.77 41.63
C GLY A 526 8.12 36.91 40.22
N ASN A 527 7.36 37.60 39.36
CA ASN A 527 7.58 38.06 37.98
C ASN A 527 8.81 37.61 37.19
#